data_AF-A0A2S6TYT0-F1
#
_entry.id   AF-A0A2S6TYT0-F1
#
_cell.length_a   1.000
_cell.length_b   1.000
_cell.length_c   1.000
_cell.angle_alpha   90.00
_cell.angle_beta   90.00
_cell.angle_gamma   90.00
#
_symmetry.space_group_name_H-M   'P 1'
#
loop_
_entity.id
_entity.type
_entity.pdbx_description
1 polymer ?
#
loop_
_entity_poly.entity_id
_entity_poly.type
_entity_poly.pdbx_seq_one_letter_code
_entity_poly.pdbx_strand_id
1 'polypeptide(L)'
;DKFDVEQGVIDIEDIVLDLRNRAECNGKVGMLGFCFGGRYVHLAAARLDIDAGAAFHGTAIGKNLEETDKISCPMSLHFGDKDPVVPMDEVNAIKAAYANNKNADIAVYEGADHSFSMPWHPSYHEGAAKASRQSVLKCFQAM
;
A
#
# COMPACT_ATOMS: atom_id res chain seq x y z
N ASP A 1 -18.17 15.34 12.30
CA ASP A 1 -17.28 14.25 12.77
C ASP A 1 -16.01 14.21 11.94
N LYS A 2 -14.85 14.17 12.60
CA LYS A 2 -13.57 13.88 11.93
C LYS A 2 -13.37 12.38 11.99
N PHE A 3 -13.02 11.78 10.86
CA PHE A 3 -12.68 10.37 10.77
C PHE A 3 -11.47 10.07 11.68
N ASP A 4 -11.57 9.01 12.50
CA ASP A 4 -10.53 8.58 13.45
C ASP A 4 -9.61 7.54 12.79
N VAL A 5 -8.37 7.94 12.56
CA VAL A 5 -7.37 7.11 11.88
C VAL A 5 -6.90 5.99 12.79
N GLU A 6 -6.69 6.29 14.07
CA GLU A 6 -6.14 5.36 15.03
C GLU A 6 -7.14 4.24 15.31
N GLN A 7 -8.43 4.58 15.42
CA GLN A 7 -9.46 3.55 15.49
C GLN A 7 -9.42 2.61 14.27
N GLY A 8 -9.21 3.13 13.06
CA GLY A 8 -9.06 2.27 11.88
C GLY A 8 -7.81 1.37 11.91
N VAL A 9 -6.72 1.78 12.57
CA VAL A 9 -5.55 0.92 12.77
C VAL A 9 -5.87 -0.19 13.77
N ILE A 10 -6.60 0.12 14.85
CA ILE A 10 -7.06 -0.87 15.84
C ILE A 10 -7.98 -1.90 15.16
N ASP A 11 -8.91 -1.45 14.32
CA ASP A 11 -9.80 -2.36 13.59
C ASP A 11 -9.00 -3.31 12.66
N ILE A 12 -7.92 -2.83 12.05
CA ILE A 12 -7.03 -3.66 11.23
C ILE A 12 -6.22 -4.63 12.09
N GLU A 13 -5.75 -4.21 13.26
CA GLU A 13 -5.05 -5.08 14.21
C GLU A 13 -5.94 -6.26 14.62
N ASP A 14 -7.19 -6.00 14.99
CA ASP A 14 -8.18 -7.03 15.33
C ASP A 14 -8.37 -8.03 14.17
N ILE A 15 -8.45 -7.54 12.92
CA ILE A 15 -8.57 -8.39 11.73
C ILE A 15 -7.29 -9.23 11.51
N VAL A 16 -6.10 -8.64 11.65
CA VAL A 16 -4.83 -9.38 11.51
C VAL A 16 -4.73 -10.49 12.55
N LEU A 17 -5.09 -10.19 13.81
CA LEU A 17 -5.09 -11.17 14.90
C LEU A 17 -6.13 -12.27 14.68
N ASP A 18 -7.35 -11.92 14.26
CA ASP A 18 -8.38 -12.90 13.94
C ASP A 18 -7.92 -13.83 12.81
N LEU A 19 -7.42 -13.28 11.70
CA LEU A 19 -6.94 -14.05 10.55
C LEU A 19 -5.83 -15.03 10.96
N ARG A 20 -4.84 -14.60 11.76
CA ARG A 20 -3.75 -15.46 12.23
C ARG A 20 -4.23 -16.63 13.08
N ASN A 21 -5.36 -16.49 13.77
CA ASN A 21 -5.93 -17.53 14.63
C ASN A 21 -6.85 -18.50 13.88
N ARG A 22 -7.14 -18.28 12.59
CA ARG A 22 -7.97 -19.19 11.78
C ARG A 22 -7.18 -20.41 11.32
N ALA A 23 -7.83 -21.58 11.30
CA ALA A 23 -7.21 -22.84 10.89
C ALA A 23 -6.76 -22.85 9.43
N GLU A 24 -7.38 -22.02 8.59
CA GLU A 24 -7.08 -21.85 7.17
C GLU A 24 -5.87 -20.93 6.92
N CYS A 25 -5.42 -20.19 7.94
CA CYS A 25 -4.24 -19.35 7.83
C CYS A 25 -2.97 -20.18 7.98
N ASN A 26 -2.03 -20.02 7.06
CA ASN A 26 -0.71 -20.65 7.13
C ASN A 26 0.29 -19.90 8.04
N GLY A 27 -0.22 -18.97 8.87
CA GLY A 27 0.60 -18.11 9.72
C GLY A 27 1.16 -16.87 9.02
N LYS A 28 0.78 -16.57 7.77
CA LYS A 28 1.18 -15.37 7.04
C LYS A 28 -0.01 -14.48 6.71
N VAL A 29 0.12 -13.17 6.92
CA VAL A 29 -0.91 -12.16 6.63
C VAL A 29 -0.32 -11.03 5.80
N GLY A 30 -0.79 -10.90 4.55
CA GLY A 30 -0.49 -9.76 3.69
C GLY A 30 -1.64 -8.75 3.66
N MET A 31 -1.33 -7.48 3.48
CA MET A 31 -2.33 -6.42 3.38
C MET A 31 -2.27 -5.72 2.01
N LEU A 32 -3.43 -5.56 1.37
CA LEU A 32 -3.58 -4.83 0.12
C LEU A 32 -4.57 -3.67 0.27
N GLY A 33 -4.16 -2.47 -0.14
CA GLY A 33 -4.97 -1.25 -0.05
C GLY A 33 -5.14 -0.54 -1.39
N PHE A 34 -6.25 0.18 -1.53
CA PHE A 34 -6.54 1.05 -2.67
C PHE A 34 -6.94 2.42 -2.16
N CYS A 35 -6.48 3.49 -2.84
CA CYS A 35 -6.83 4.87 -2.47
C CYS A 35 -6.56 5.11 -0.98
N PHE A 36 -7.60 5.39 -0.20
CA PHE A 36 -7.55 5.59 1.24
C PHE A 36 -6.88 4.44 2.02
N GLY A 37 -7.01 3.21 1.54
CA GLY A 37 -6.38 2.04 2.14
C GLY A 37 -4.84 2.04 2.07
N GLY A 38 -4.24 2.85 1.21
CA GLY A 38 -2.77 2.94 1.09
C GLY A 38 -2.11 3.43 2.37
N ARG A 39 -2.70 4.43 3.05
CA ARG A 39 -2.22 4.88 4.37
C ARG A 39 -2.22 3.75 5.38
N TYR A 40 -3.27 2.95 5.38
CA TYR A 40 -3.40 1.86 6.34
C TYR A 40 -2.46 0.70 6.06
N VAL A 41 -2.14 0.41 4.80
CA VAL A 41 -1.08 -0.54 4.46
C VAL A 41 0.27 -0.06 5.00
N HIS A 42 0.58 1.24 4.86
CA HIS A 42 1.80 1.83 5.41
C HIS A 42 1.84 1.72 6.94
N LEU A 43 0.76 2.14 7.62
CA LEU A 43 0.66 2.08 9.07
C LEU A 43 0.69 0.64 9.60
N ALA A 44 0.00 -0.29 8.94
CA ALA A 44 0.02 -1.70 9.30
C ALA A 44 1.43 -2.27 9.15
N ALA A 45 2.13 -1.98 8.05
CA ALA A 45 3.51 -2.42 7.88
C ALA A 45 4.49 -1.86 8.93
N ALA A 46 4.20 -0.67 9.46
CA ALA A 46 5.06 0.01 10.42
C ALA A 46 4.75 -0.34 11.88
N ARG A 47 3.48 -0.64 12.19
CA ARG A 47 2.97 -0.76 13.55
C ARG A 47 2.43 -2.15 13.87
N LEU A 48 1.99 -2.90 12.87
CA LEU A 48 1.35 -4.20 13.00
C LEU A 48 2.25 -5.29 12.41
N ASP A 49 2.17 -6.50 12.96
CA ASP A 49 2.95 -7.65 12.48
C ASP A 49 2.32 -8.24 11.22
N ILE A 50 2.38 -7.52 10.09
CA ILE A 50 2.01 -8.03 8.76
C ILE A 50 3.26 -8.53 8.02
N ASP A 51 3.08 -9.55 7.18
CA ASP A 51 4.19 -10.19 6.47
C ASP A 51 4.52 -9.52 5.13
N ALA A 52 3.58 -8.78 4.52
CA ALA A 52 3.82 -7.95 3.35
C ALA A 52 2.70 -6.93 3.13
N GLY A 53 3.04 -5.78 2.53
CA GLY A 53 2.10 -4.71 2.20
C GLY A 53 2.11 -4.36 0.72
N ALA A 54 0.94 -4.07 0.16
CA ALA A 54 0.82 -3.53 -1.19
C ALA A 54 -0.24 -2.44 -1.27
N ALA A 55 -0.03 -1.43 -2.11
CA ALA A 55 -1.02 -0.38 -2.33
C ALA A 55 -1.08 0.09 -3.78
N PHE A 56 -2.30 0.34 -4.27
CA PHE A 56 -2.54 1.03 -5.53
C PHE A 56 -3.07 2.44 -5.25
N HIS A 57 -2.45 3.46 -5.87
CA HIS A 57 -2.81 4.88 -5.79
C HIS A 57 -3.13 5.32 -4.35
N GLY A 58 -2.26 4.92 -3.41
CA GLY A 58 -2.47 5.09 -1.98
C GLY A 58 -2.45 6.56 -1.56
N THR A 59 -3.50 7.03 -0.90
CA THR A 59 -3.61 8.42 -0.44
C THR A 59 -3.16 8.57 1.01
N ALA A 60 -2.69 9.76 1.37
CA ALA A 60 -2.34 10.15 2.73
C ALA A 60 -1.21 9.33 3.39
N ILE A 61 -0.43 8.58 2.62
CA ILE A 61 0.80 7.94 3.08
C ILE A 61 1.81 9.02 3.50
N GLY A 62 1.84 10.15 2.78
CA GLY A 62 2.73 11.28 3.10
C GLY A 62 2.55 11.87 4.50
N LYS A 63 1.46 11.53 5.22
CA LYS A 63 1.18 12.00 6.58
C LYS A 63 1.85 11.17 7.69
N ASN A 64 2.51 10.07 7.34
CA ASN A 64 3.08 9.12 8.30
C ASN A 64 4.50 8.66 7.91
N LEU A 65 5.20 9.42 7.06
CA LEU A 65 6.52 9.03 6.55
C LEU A 65 7.58 8.86 7.64
N GLU A 66 7.39 9.48 8.81
CA GLU A 66 8.22 9.33 10.00
C GLU A 66 8.24 7.90 10.58
N GLU A 67 7.35 7.02 10.14
CA GLU A 67 7.28 5.62 10.58
C GLU A 67 7.82 4.62 9.56
N THR A 68 8.30 5.12 8.42
CA THR A 68 8.82 4.28 7.33
C THR A 68 10.00 3.41 7.77
N ASP A 69 10.80 3.88 8.73
CA ASP A 69 11.97 3.18 9.28
C ASP A 69 11.60 1.95 10.11
N LYS A 70 10.37 1.85 10.59
CA LYS A 70 9.84 0.69 11.31
C LYS A 70 9.41 -0.44 10.37
N ILE A 71 9.23 -0.15 9.08
CA ILE A 71 8.74 -1.11 8.08
C ILE A 71 9.87 -2.05 7.67
N SER A 72 9.74 -3.32 8.04
CA SER A 72 10.71 -4.36 7.71
C SER A 72 10.21 -5.39 6.68
N CYS A 73 8.90 -5.51 6.51
CA CYS A 73 8.30 -6.44 5.55
C CYS A 73 8.43 -5.95 4.09
N PRO A 74 8.29 -6.84 3.09
CA PRO A 74 8.12 -6.47 1.69
C PRO A 74 6.97 -5.48 1.47
N MET A 75 7.24 -4.44 0.67
CA MET A 75 6.27 -3.41 0.29
C MET A 75 6.20 -3.24 -1.23
N SER A 76 5.00 -3.09 -1.78
CA SER A 76 4.79 -2.83 -3.21
C SER A 76 3.79 -1.70 -3.42
N LEU A 77 4.29 -0.49 -3.74
CA LEU A 77 3.48 0.73 -3.82
C LEU A 77 3.43 1.25 -5.27
N HIS A 78 2.24 1.55 -5.75
CA HIS A 78 1.99 1.82 -7.16
C HIS A 78 1.21 3.11 -7.37
N PHE A 79 1.78 4.06 -8.10
CA PHE A 79 1.19 5.39 -8.33
C PHE A 79 1.11 5.72 -9.82
N GLY A 80 0.18 6.59 -10.20
CA GLY A 80 0.14 7.18 -11.55
C GLY A 80 0.74 8.59 -11.54
N ASP A 81 1.42 9.01 -12.61
CA ASP A 81 2.03 10.35 -12.68
C ASP A 81 1.02 11.48 -12.97
N LYS A 82 -0.20 11.14 -13.40
CA LYS A 82 -1.30 12.09 -13.63
C LYS A 82 -2.31 12.15 -12.48
N ASP A 83 -2.13 11.32 -11.45
CA ASP A 83 -3.04 11.23 -10.32
C ASP A 83 -3.24 12.60 -9.63
N PRO A 84 -4.43 13.22 -9.72
CA PRO A 84 -4.69 14.51 -9.11
C PRO A 84 -4.91 14.41 -7.58
N VAL A 85 -5.11 13.21 -7.06
CA VAL A 85 -5.36 12.91 -5.64
C VAL A 85 -4.04 12.67 -4.90
N VAL A 86 -3.05 12.10 -5.58
CA VAL A 86 -1.69 11.87 -5.04
C VAL A 86 -0.66 12.54 -5.97
N PRO A 87 -0.43 13.85 -5.83
CA PRO A 87 0.51 14.58 -6.67
C PRO A 87 1.93 14.02 -6.58
N MET A 88 2.72 14.21 -7.64
CA MET A 88 4.10 13.69 -7.71
C MET A 88 5.02 14.19 -6.58
N ASP A 89 4.75 15.35 -5.98
CA ASP A 89 5.50 15.81 -4.80
C ASP A 89 5.30 14.87 -3.60
N GLU A 90 4.07 14.38 -3.37
CA GLU A 90 3.79 13.37 -2.34
C GLU A 90 4.43 12.03 -2.70
N VAL A 91 4.32 11.60 -3.96
CA VAL A 91 4.96 10.36 -4.44
C VAL A 91 6.49 10.42 -4.27
N ASN A 92 7.11 11.56 -4.56
CA ASN A 92 8.54 11.76 -4.39
C ASN A 92 8.95 11.76 -2.91
N ALA A 93 8.14 12.34 -2.03
CA ALA A 93 8.37 12.28 -0.58
C ALA A 93 8.28 10.83 -0.06
N ILE A 94 7.30 10.06 -0.53
CA ILE A 94 7.19 8.62 -0.22
C ILE A 94 8.44 7.88 -0.71
N LYS A 95 8.85 8.07 -1.97
CA LYS A 95 10.08 7.44 -2.50
C LYS A 95 11.32 7.79 -1.68
N ALA A 96 11.45 9.04 -1.25
CA ALA A 96 12.57 9.49 -0.42
C ALA A 96 12.57 8.81 0.96
N ALA A 97 11.41 8.71 1.61
CA ALA A 97 11.28 8.04 2.90
C ALA A 97 11.64 6.55 2.83
N TYR A 98 11.26 5.88 1.74
CA TYR A 98 11.54 4.47 1.49
C TYR A 98 12.92 4.19 0.88
N ALA A 99 13.74 5.21 0.59
CA ALA A 99 14.97 5.05 -0.19
C ALA A 99 15.98 4.03 0.37
N ASN A 100 15.99 3.83 1.70
CA ASN A 100 16.85 2.87 2.37
C ASN A 100 16.18 1.50 2.62
N ASN A 101 14.89 1.37 2.33
CA ASN A 101 14.14 0.14 2.50
C ASN A 101 14.29 -0.75 1.27
N LYS A 102 15.22 -1.71 1.34
CA LYS A 102 15.49 -2.66 0.23
C LYS A 102 14.34 -3.61 -0.07
N ASN A 103 13.36 -3.72 0.83
CA ASN A 103 12.20 -4.58 0.68
C ASN A 103 11.02 -3.84 0.03
N ALA A 104 11.17 -2.56 -0.32
CA ALA A 104 10.14 -1.76 -0.96
C ALA A 104 10.36 -1.60 -2.48
N ASP A 105 9.34 -1.92 -3.26
CA ASP A 105 9.23 -1.59 -4.68
C ASP A 105 8.18 -0.48 -4.86
N ILE A 106 8.60 0.68 -5.38
CA ILE A 106 7.73 1.84 -5.59
C ILE A 106 7.76 2.23 -7.07
N ALA A 107 6.67 1.93 -7.78
CA ALA A 107 6.55 2.21 -9.20
C ALA A 107 5.61 3.38 -9.48
N VAL A 108 5.97 4.18 -10.48
CA VAL A 108 5.12 5.25 -11.03
C VAL A 108 4.85 4.95 -12.49
N TYR A 109 3.59 4.98 -12.88
CA TYR A 109 3.14 4.66 -14.22
C TYR A 109 2.82 5.94 -14.99
N GLU A 110 3.51 6.14 -16.11
CA GLU A 110 3.30 7.28 -17.01
C GLU A 110 1.91 7.23 -17.64
N GLY A 111 1.22 8.37 -17.65
CA GLY A 111 -0.12 8.53 -18.20
C GLY A 111 -1.23 7.93 -17.34
N ALA A 112 -0.91 7.36 -16.18
CA ALA A 112 -1.89 6.76 -15.29
C ALA A 112 -2.45 7.79 -14.30
N ASP A 113 -3.76 7.75 -14.12
CA ASP A 113 -4.52 8.58 -13.19
C ASP A 113 -4.82 7.86 -11.87
N HIS A 114 -5.55 8.52 -10.97
CA HIS A 114 -6.15 7.84 -9.83
C HIS A 114 -7.03 6.67 -10.28
N SER A 115 -7.09 5.59 -9.49
CA SER A 115 -7.90 4.39 -9.82
C SER A 115 -7.50 3.66 -11.11
N PHE A 116 -6.26 3.86 -11.62
CA PHE A 116 -5.78 3.23 -12.85
C PHE A 116 -5.87 1.69 -12.89
N SER A 117 -5.91 1.03 -11.73
CA SER A 117 -5.99 -0.42 -11.61
C SER A 117 -7.41 -0.98 -11.62
N MET A 118 -8.45 -0.13 -11.67
CA MET A 118 -9.85 -0.53 -11.58
C MET A 118 -10.49 -0.68 -12.98
N PRO A 119 -10.79 -1.92 -13.46
CA PRO A 119 -11.24 -2.15 -14.84
C PRO A 119 -12.56 -1.47 -15.24
N TRP A 120 -13.40 -1.12 -14.26
CA TRP A 120 -14.67 -0.44 -14.47
C TRP A 120 -14.58 1.09 -14.41
N HIS A 121 -13.43 1.64 -14.02
CA HIS A 121 -13.24 3.08 -13.88
C HIS A 121 -12.77 3.68 -15.22
N PRO A 122 -13.23 4.89 -15.62
CA PRO A 122 -12.76 5.53 -16.85
C PRO A 122 -11.25 5.73 -16.93
N SER A 123 -10.59 5.88 -15.78
CA SER A 123 -9.13 6.02 -15.66
C SER A 123 -8.37 4.70 -15.77
N TYR A 124 -9.03 3.57 -16.03
CA TYR A 124 -8.38 2.28 -16.17
C TYR A 124 -7.25 2.34 -17.19
N HIS A 125 -6.05 1.95 -16.76
CA HIS A 125 -4.87 1.93 -17.60
C HIS A 125 -4.31 0.52 -17.64
N GLU A 126 -4.64 -0.25 -18.68
CA GLU A 126 -4.36 -1.69 -18.79
C GLU A 126 -2.89 -2.05 -18.53
N GLY A 127 -1.94 -1.32 -19.15
CA GLY A 127 -0.51 -1.56 -18.97
C GLY A 127 -0.05 -1.40 -17.51
N ALA A 128 -0.39 -0.27 -16.90
CA ALA A 128 -0.13 0.02 -15.50
C ALA A 128 -0.80 -1.00 -14.56
N ALA A 129 -2.08 -1.32 -14.79
CA ALA A 129 -2.84 -2.30 -14.00
C ALA A 129 -2.20 -3.70 -14.05
N LYS A 130 -1.81 -4.16 -15.23
CA LYS A 130 -1.14 -5.46 -15.41
C LYS A 130 0.22 -5.50 -14.73
N ALA A 131 1.05 -4.47 -14.94
CA ALA A 131 2.39 -4.40 -14.37
C ALA A 131 2.36 -4.32 -12.84
N SER A 132 1.54 -3.43 -12.28
CA SER A 132 1.37 -3.28 -10.83
C SER A 132 0.83 -4.56 -10.19
N ARG A 133 -0.19 -5.21 -10.77
CA ARG A 133 -0.68 -6.50 -10.29
C ARG A 133 0.42 -7.57 -10.23
N GLN A 134 1.31 -7.61 -11.23
CA GLN A 134 2.43 -8.55 -11.24
C GLN A 134 3.44 -8.27 -10.12
N SER A 135 3.78 -6.99 -9.86
CA SER A 135 4.65 -6.62 -8.74
C SER A 135 4.03 -6.97 -7.38
N VAL A 136 2.74 -6.70 -7.18
CA VAL A 136 2.03 -7.07 -5.94
C VAL A 136 2.05 -8.58 -5.72
N LEU A 137 1.79 -9.39 -6.75
CA LEU A 137 1.86 -10.85 -6.63
C LEU A 137 3.26 -11.33 -6.23
N LYS A 138 4.32 -10.73 -6.79
CA LYS A 138 5.71 -11.05 -6.40
C LYS A 138 5.99 -10.66 -4.96
N CYS A 139 5.50 -9.51 -4.51
CA CYS A 139 5.63 -9.05 -3.13
C CYS A 139 5.05 -10.08 -2.15
N PHE A 140 3.81 -10.52 -2.37
CA PHE A 140 3.14 -11.51 -1.51
C PHE A 140 3.70 -12.93 -1.64
N GLN A 141 4.37 -13.27 -2.74
CA GLN A 141 5.09 -14.53 -2.86
C GLN A 141 6.42 -14.55 -2.09
N ALA A 142 6.95 -13.37 -1.72
CA ALA A 142 8.22 -13.22 -1.01
C ALA A 142 8.06 -13.05 0.52
N MET A 143 6.82 -13.06 1.03
CA MET A 143 6.49 -12.86 2.45
C MET A 143 6.73 -14.09 3.33
#